data_AF-A0A4Q7FPF8-F1
#
_entry.id   AF-A0A4Q7FPF8-F1
#
_cell.length_a   1.000
_cell.length_b   1.000
_cell.length_c   1.000
_cell.angle_alpha   90.00
_cell.angle_beta   90.00
_cell.angle_gamma   90.00
#
_symmetry.space_group_name_H-M   'P 1'
#
loop_
_entity.id
_entity.type
_entity.pdbx_description
1 polymer ?
#
loop_
_entity_poly.entity_id
_entity_poly.type
_entity_poly.pdbx_seq_one_letter_code
_entity_poly.pdbx_strand_id
1 'polypeptide(L)'
;MPYALFSNDAKLSKAYPTEADVWKVARKSGLVVDVATDEDKAAPRPVLDNDYEIRPCQAEPNEDPAKNKADAEREARSEPQLSPPEPPQEKALRRRAHQ
;
A
#
# COMPACT_ATOMS: atom_id res chain seq x y z
N MET A 1 -7.97 -15.06 -13.23
CA MET A 1 -7.72 -13.74 -13.82
C MET A 1 -7.02 -12.92 -12.74
N PRO A 2 -5.88 -12.26 -13.01
CA PRO A 2 -5.18 -11.50 -11.99
C PRO A 2 -5.87 -10.17 -11.69
N TYR A 3 -5.59 -9.62 -10.51
CA TYR A 3 -6.16 -8.38 -10.00
C TYR A 3 -5.05 -7.47 -9.49
N ALA A 4 -5.22 -6.16 -9.65
CA ALA A 4 -4.32 -5.18 -9.09
C ALA A 4 -5.11 -4.02 -8.49
N LEU A 5 -4.46 -3.28 -7.60
CA LEU A 5 -4.96 -2.03 -7.05
C LEU A 5 -4.58 -0.88 -7.99
N PHE A 6 -5.57 -0.10 -8.34
CA PHE A 6 -5.44 1.11 -9.14
C PHE A 6 -5.83 2.32 -8.30
N SER A 7 -5.18 3.45 -8.55
CA SER A 7 -5.61 4.76 -8.05
C SER A 7 -5.79 5.70 -9.23
N ASN A 8 -7.00 6.22 -9.43
CA ASN A 8 -7.30 7.14 -10.54
C ASN A 8 -6.75 6.62 -11.90
N ASP A 9 -6.99 5.34 -12.20
CA ASP A 9 -6.50 4.60 -13.37
C ASP A 9 -4.97 4.29 -13.40
N ALA A 10 -4.19 4.78 -12.45
CA ALA A 10 -2.78 4.42 -12.29
C ALA A 10 -2.62 3.11 -11.48
N LYS A 11 -1.94 2.10 -12.05
CA LYS A 11 -1.63 0.84 -11.35
C LYS A 11 -0.62 1.10 -10.23
N LEU A 12 -1.05 0.94 -8.98
CA LEU A 12 -0.19 1.12 -7.80
C LEU A 12 0.40 -0.20 -7.30
N SER A 13 -0.37 -1.30 -7.38
CA SER A 13 0.12 -2.60 -6.91
C SER A 13 0.59 -3.50 -8.05
N LYS A 14 1.43 -4.47 -7.68
CA LYS A 14 1.68 -5.66 -8.49
C LYS A 14 0.38 -6.43 -8.76
N ALA A 15 0.39 -7.27 -9.80
CA ALA A 15 -0.75 -8.14 -10.11
C ALA A 15 -0.79 -9.35 -9.17
N TYR A 16 -1.94 -9.65 -8.58
CA TYR A 16 -2.17 -10.76 -7.66
C TYR A 16 -3.16 -11.76 -8.25
N PRO A 17 -3.13 -13.04 -7.82
CA PRO A 17 -3.99 -14.07 -8.38
C PRO A 17 -5.45 -13.93 -7.97
N THR A 18 -5.74 -13.28 -6.83
CA THR A 18 -7.09 -13.12 -6.29
C THR A 18 -7.32 -11.70 -5.76
N GLU A 19 -8.56 -11.23 -5.81
CA GLU A 19 -8.97 -9.96 -5.20
C GLU A 19 -8.66 -9.93 -3.70
N ALA A 20 -8.92 -11.03 -3.00
CA ALA A 20 -8.67 -11.14 -1.57
C ALA A 20 -7.19 -10.87 -1.21
N ASP A 21 -6.25 -11.25 -2.07
CA ASP A 21 -4.84 -10.95 -1.87
C ASP A 21 -4.55 -9.46 -2.08
N VAL A 22 -5.18 -8.81 -3.08
CA VAL A 22 -5.08 -7.35 -3.26
C VAL A 22 -5.66 -6.60 -2.06
N TRP A 23 -6.81 -7.05 -1.55
CA TRP A 23 -7.43 -6.49 -0.35
C TRP A 23 -6.53 -6.58 0.88
N LYS A 24 -5.81 -7.69 1.08
CA LYS A 24 -4.84 -7.80 2.18
C LYS A 24 -3.71 -6.79 2.07
N VAL A 25 -3.21 -6.56 0.85
CA VAL A 25 -2.13 -5.59 0.59
C VAL A 25 -2.63 -4.17 0.79
N ALA A 26 -3.80 -3.84 0.25
CA ALA A 26 -4.42 -2.53 0.44
C ALA A 26 -4.68 -2.22 1.93
N ARG A 27 -5.18 -3.20 2.69
CA ARG A 27 -5.37 -3.07 4.15
C ARG A 27 -4.07 -2.80 4.88
N LYS A 28 -2.99 -3.49 4.51
CA LYS A 28 -1.66 -3.31 5.13
C LYS A 28 -1.07 -1.94 4.83
N SER A 29 -1.25 -1.47 3.60
CA SER A 29 -0.72 -0.19 3.15
C SER A 29 -1.52 1.01 3.69
N GLY A 30 -2.57 0.80 4.49
CA GLY A 30 -3.43 1.86 5.02
C GLY A 30 -4.37 2.48 3.97
N LEU A 31 -4.57 1.81 2.84
CA LEU A 31 -5.39 2.27 1.70
C LEU A 31 -6.87 1.89 1.84
N VAL A 32 -7.20 1.13 2.88
CA VAL A 32 -8.57 0.73 3.20
C VAL A 32 -9.10 1.66 4.27
N VAL A 33 -10.20 2.33 3.94
CA VAL A 33 -10.99 3.10 4.89
C VAL A 33 -11.99 2.13 5.51
N ASP A 34 -11.86 1.89 6.82
CA ASP A 34 -12.89 1.19 7.55
C ASP A 34 -14.10 2.13 7.64
N VAL A 35 -15.08 1.94 6.76
CA VAL A 35 -16.35 2.67 6.86
C VAL A 35 -17.08 2.11 8.07
N ALA A 36 -17.06 2.89 9.16
CA ALA A 36 -17.95 2.71 10.28
C ALA A 36 -19.37 2.61 9.72
N THR A 37 -19.96 1.42 9.87
CA THR A 37 -21.29 1.14 9.35
C THR A 37 -22.30 1.88 10.21
N ASP A 38 -23.10 2.69 9.54
CA ASP A 38 -24.40 3.16 10.01
C ASP A 38 -25.16 1.98 10.65
N GLU A 39 -25.76 2.23 11.82
CA GLU A 39 -26.12 1.34 12.94
C GLU A 39 -26.92 0.03 12.68
N ASP A 40 -27.15 -0.42 11.44
CA ASP A 40 -28.15 -1.47 11.16
C ASP A 40 -27.70 -2.67 10.29
N LYS A 41 -26.45 -2.77 9.83
CA LYS A 41 -25.99 -4.00 9.13
C LYS A 41 -24.66 -4.56 9.60
N ALA A 42 -24.72 -5.86 9.92
CA ALA A 42 -23.63 -6.71 10.36
C ALA A 42 -22.32 -6.50 9.58
N ALA A 43 -21.29 -6.13 10.34
CA ALA A 43 -19.88 -5.95 9.99
C ALA A 43 -19.57 -4.79 9.02
N PRO A 44 -18.69 -3.84 9.42
CA PRO A 44 -18.15 -2.85 8.49
C PRO A 44 -17.47 -3.60 7.35
N ARG A 45 -17.98 -3.41 6.13
CA ARG A 45 -17.31 -3.93 4.94
C ARG A 45 -16.13 -3.00 4.70
N PRO A 46 -14.89 -3.49 4.75
CA PRO A 46 -13.73 -2.67 4.40
C PRO A 46 -13.94 -2.17 2.97
N VAL A 47 -13.95 -0.86 2.78
CA VAL A 47 -14.02 -0.24 1.46
C VAL A 47 -12.70 0.45 1.20
N LEU A 48 -12.31 0.47 -0.07
CA LEU A 48 -11.20 1.31 -0.51
C LEU A 48 -11.68 2.77 -0.49
N ASP A 49 -10.74 3.71 -0.32
CA ASP A 49 -11.08 5.12 -0.54
C ASP A 49 -11.62 5.31 -1.97
N ASN A 50 -12.40 6.35 -2.22
CA ASN A 50 -13.10 6.55 -3.50
C ASN A 50 -12.13 6.63 -4.69
N ASP A 51 -10.88 6.99 -4.44
CA ASP A 51 -9.81 7.06 -5.44
C ASP A 51 -9.11 5.72 -5.71
N TYR A 52 -9.37 4.67 -4.92
CA TYR A 52 -8.73 3.36 -5.04
C TYR A 52 -9.71 2.27 -5.47
N GLU A 53 -9.33 1.49 -6.47
CA GLU A 53 -10.17 0.42 -7.02
C GLU A 53 -9.36 -0.86 -7.26
N ILE A 54 -9.95 -2.01 -6.95
CA ILE A 54 -9.40 -3.31 -7.36
C ILE A 54 -10.06 -3.70 -8.66
N ARG A 55 -9.27 -3.84 -9.71
CA ARG A 55 -9.76 -4.21 -11.04
C ARG A 55 -9.00 -5.42 -11.56
N PRO A 56 -9.67 -6.32 -12.30
CA PRO A 56 -8.98 -7.38 -13.01
C PRO A 56 -8.02 -6.74 -14.02
N CYS A 57 -6.76 -7.15 -13.99
CA CYS A 57 -5.73 -6.65 -14.90
C CYS A 57 -5.00 -7.82 -15.56
N GLN A 58 -4.29 -7.56 -16.65
CA GLN A 58 -3.33 -8.53 -17.15
C GLN A 58 -2.07 -8.50 -16.29
N ALA A 59 -1.56 -9.68 -15.96
CA ALA A 59 -0.22 -9.78 -15.41
C ALA A 59 0.75 -9.32 -16.51
N GLU A 60 1.68 -8.44 -16.15
CA GLU A 60 2.74 -8.06 -17.07
C GLU A 60 3.56 -9.30 -17.43
N PRO A 61 4.13 -9.40 -18.64
CA PRO A 61 4.92 -10.57 -19.05
C PRO A 61 6.13 -10.86 -18.16
N ASN A 62 6.57 -9.88 -17.36
CA ASN A 62 7.65 -10.01 -16.38
C ASN A 62 7.14 -10.14 -14.92
N GLU A 63 5.83 -10.10 -14.69
CA GLU A 63 5.23 -10.28 -13.37
C GLU A 63 4.60 -11.66 -13.25
N ASP A 64 4.90 -12.33 -12.14
CA ASP A 64 4.26 -13.59 -11.79
C ASP A 64 3.34 -13.36 -10.59
N PRO A 65 2.00 -13.48 -10.75
CA PRO A 65 1.07 -13.20 -9.67
C PRO A 65 1.30 -14.06 -8.42
N ALA A 66 1.74 -15.31 -8.59
CA ALA A 66 2.01 -16.20 -7.47
C ALA A 66 3.27 -15.76 -6.71
N LYS A 67 4.30 -15.30 -7.42
CA LYS A 67 5.48 -14.70 -6.78
C LYS A 67 5.14 -13.38 -6.09
N ASN A 68 4.33 -12.52 -6.72
CA ASN A 68 3.92 -11.24 -6.14
C ASN A 68 3.20 -11.44 -4.80
N LYS A 69 2.32 -12.46 -4.72
CA LYS A 69 1.69 -12.86 -3.47
C LYS A 69 2.71 -13.29 -2.42
N ALA A 70 3.60 -14.22 -2.78
CA ALA A 70 4.60 -14.75 -1.86
C ALA A 70 5.54 -13.64 -1.33
N ASP A 71 5.90 -12.69 -2.19
CA ASP A 71 6.74 -11.55 -1.84
C ASP A 71 6.00 -10.59 -0.91
N ALA A 72 4.76 -10.21 -1.24
CA ALA A 72 3.93 -9.36 -0.38
C ALA A 72 3.64 -10.00 1.00
N GLU A 73 3.49 -11.32 1.08
CA GLU A 73 3.38 -12.03 2.36
C GLU A 73 4.69 -12.01 3.15
N ARG A 74 5.84 -12.12 2.47
CA ARG A 74 7.17 -12.08 3.06
C ARG A 74 7.56 -10.69 3.54
N GLU A 75 7.30 -9.65 2.75
CA GLU A 75 7.50 -8.25 3.12
C GLU A 75 6.62 -7.88 4.31
N ALA A 76 5.35 -8.25 4.28
CA ALA A 76 4.45 -7.97 5.38
C ALA A 76 4.79 -8.71 6.69
N ARG A 77 5.46 -9.86 6.61
CA ARG A 77 6.02 -10.53 7.80
C ARG A 77 7.32 -9.86 8.27
N SER A 78 7.98 -9.14 7.39
CA SER A 78 9.27 -8.48 7.62
C SER A 78 9.16 -7.00 7.98
N GLU A 79 7.97 -6.39 7.91
CA GLU A 79 7.69 -5.05 8.45
C GLU A 79 7.31 -5.09 9.94
N PRO A 80 8.30 -5.22 10.84
CA PRO A 80 8.39 -4.35 11.99
C PRO A 80 9.43 -3.27 11.67
N GLN A 81 9.06 -2.00 11.85
CA GLN A 81 9.94 -0.80 11.84
C GLN A 81 9.97 0.03 10.56
N LEU A 82 8.89 0.76 10.34
CA LEU A 82 8.95 2.10 9.75
C LEU A 82 9.71 3.04 10.70
N SER A 83 10.96 3.36 10.37
CA SER A 83 11.59 4.66 10.60
C SER A 83 12.88 4.72 9.78
N PRO A 84 13.05 5.64 8.83
CA PRO A 84 14.39 5.99 8.35
C PRO A 84 15.09 6.80 9.45
N PRO A 85 16.35 6.53 9.83
CA PRO A 85 17.15 7.59 10.44
C PRO A 85 17.46 8.61 9.34
N GLU A 86 16.79 9.76 9.39
CA GLU A 86 17.17 10.93 8.60
C GLU A 86 18.66 11.25 8.84
N PRO A 87 19.44 11.55 7.79
CA PRO A 87 20.81 12.04 7.98
C PRO A 87 20.74 13.44 8.62
N PRO A 88 21.54 13.74 9.67
CA PRO A 88 21.60 15.08 10.22
C PRO A 88 22.20 16.05 9.20
N GLN A 89 21.33 16.76 8.47
CA GLN A 89 21.66 17.94 7.68
C GLN A 89 21.82 19.13 8.62
N GLU A 90 22.90 19.15 9.40
CA GLU A 90 23.29 20.38 10.11
C GLU A 90 23.92 21.34 9.11
N LYS A 91 23.06 22.06 8.38
CA LYS A 91 23.36 23.41 7.93
C LYS A 91 23.47 24.29 9.18
N ALA A 92 24.60 24.21 9.88
CA ALA A 92 25.04 25.25 10.81
C ALA A 92 25.36 26.50 9.99
N LEU A 93 24.30 27.26 9.80
CA LEU A 93 24.24 28.64 9.37
C LEU A 93 25.42 29.45 9.94
N ARG A 94 26.16 30.02 9.00
CA ARG A 94 26.95 31.24 9.15
C ARG A 94 26.45 32.15 10.30
N ARG A 95 27.23 32.21 11.38
CA ARG A 95 27.39 33.39 12.25
C ARG A 95 28.91 33.56 12.36
N ARG A 96 29.58 34.40 11.55
CA ARG A 96 29.65 35.86 11.66
C ARG A 96 29.61 36.36 13.11
N ALA A 97 30.75 36.26 13.79
CA ALA A 97 31.25 37.17 14.82
C ALA A 97 32.78 36.93 14.87
N HIS A 98 33.63 37.77 14.29
CA HIS A 98 34.18 38.96 14.94
C HIS A 98 34.78 38.65 16.33
N GLN A 99 35.98 38.05 16.35
CA GLN A 99 37.14 38.56 17.08
C GLN A 99 38.41 37.87 16.58
#